data_AF-A0A0D1D645-F1
#
_entry.id   AF-A0A0D1D645-F1
#
_cell.length_a   1.000
_cell.length_b   1.000
_cell.length_c   1.000
_cell.angle_alpha   90.00
_cell.angle_beta   90.00
_cell.angle_gamma   90.00
#
_symmetry.space_group_name_H-M   'P 1'
#
loop_
_entity.id
_entity.type
_entity.pdbx_description
1 polymer ?
#
loop_
_entity_poly.entity_id
_entity_poly.type
_entity_poly.pdbx_seq_one_letter_code
_entity_poly.pdbx_strand_id
1 'polypeptide(L)'
;MSVEGPIIWLIAALSATICVLLILLLRPRRDPLAARTHRTLGALHERLARIDAAQTRIETLSADVLGLQDILSNKQARGAFGEIQLRDIVGRALPPDAVSWQATLRNGRRPDCLIHLPDAPMVVDAKFPLESFEALAADPSEANARAFRSAIRTHLRAIHERYLIPGETAEAALMFLPSEAIFAELHAHHGVVVREGFDLGVFTVSPTTCMAVVNTLRAVLRDHRMRDAARDLRRHLGLLQQDVALVVEWTAKLVAHMDQARRDLDGIATASERLAGRAARLETMEIEADRPVPRVIRRASV
;
A
#
# COMPACT_ATOMS: atom_id res chain seq x y z
N MET A 1 -51.92 31.08 -40.05
CA MET A 1 -50.88 30.08 -39.70
C MET A 1 -49.88 30.78 -38.79
N SER A 2 -50.06 30.66 -37.47
CA SER A 2 -49.27 31.40 -36.46
C SER A 2 -47.98 30.67 -36.11
N VAL A 3 -46.87 31.40 -36.16
CA VAL A 3 -45.49 30.92 -35.96
C VAL A 3 -45.00 31.20 -34.52
N GLU A 4 -45.90 31.24 -33.53
CA GLU A 4 -45.54 31.66 -32.16
C GLU A 4 -45.21 30.52 -31.19
N GLY A 5 -45.48 29.26 -31.54
CA GLY A 5 -45.22 28.09 -30.68
C GLY A 5 -43.76 27.83 -30.28
N PRO A 6 -42.76 27.89 -31.19
CA PRO A 6 -41.40 27.44 -30.87
C PRO A 6 -40.60 28.45 -30.04
N ILE A 7 -40.89 29.75 -30.16
CA ILE A 7 -40.18 30.81 -29.42
C ILE A 7 -40.53 30.77 -27.93
N ILE A 8 -41.79 30.49 -27.59
CA ILE A 8 -42.27 30.37 -26.20
C ILE A 8 -41.59 29.19 -25.50
N TRP A 9 -41.38 28.07 -26.20
CA TRP A 9 -40.68 26.90 -25.66
C TRP A 9 -39.21 27.17 -25.39
N LEU A 10 -38.55 27.93 -26.27
CA LEU A 10 -37.14 28.29 -26.10
C LEU A 10 -36.92 29.21 -24.90
N ILE A 11 -37.82 30.19 -24.71
CA ILE A 11 -37.79 31.13 -23.57
C ILE A 11 -38.07 30.40 -22.24
N ALA A 12 -39.02 29.46 -22.23
CA ALA A 12 -39.31 28.64 -21.05
C ALA A 12 -38.13 27.74 -20.65
N ALA A 13 -37.47 27.12 -21.63
CA ALA A 13 -36.28 26.29 -21.41
C ALA A 13 -35.09 27.12 -20.90
N LEU A 14 -34.86 28.31 -21.47
CA LEU A 14 -33.79 29.21 -21.03
C LEU A 14 -34.04 29.73 -19.60
N SER A 15 -35.30 30.08 -19.28
CA SER A 15 -35.73 30.49 -17.94
C SER A 15 -35.50 29.39 -16.90
N ALA A 16 -35.90 28.16 -17.19
CA ALA A 16 -35.68 27.03 -16.28
C ALA A 16 -34.18 26.77 -16.05
N THR A 17 -33.36 26.87 -17.10
CA THR A 17 -31.91 26.65 -17.01
C THR A 17 -31.23 27.75 -16.19
N ILE A 18 -31.60 29.02 -16.42
CA ILE A 18 -31.10 30.16 -15.65
C ILE A 18 -31.55 30.05 -14.18
N CYS A 19 -32.77 29.62 -13.91
CA CYS A 19 -33.29 29.46 -12.55
C CYS A 19 -32.56 28.34 -11.79
N VAL A 20 -32.26 27.21 -12.44
CA VAL A 20 -31.43 26.13 -11.86
C VAL A 20 -29.99 26.61 -11.61
N LEU A 21 -29.40 27.35 -12.55
CA LEU A 21 -28.06 27.92 -12.39
C LEU A 21 -28.02 28.96 -11.25
N LEU A 22 -29.08 29.78 -11.13
CA LEU A 22 -29.24 30.77 -10.07
C LEU A 22 -29.45 30.10 -8.70
N ILE A 23 -30.23 29.01 -8.61
CA ILE A 23 -30.39 28.20 -7.39
C ILE A 23 -29.08 27.51 -7.00
N LEU A 24 -28.27 27.07 -7.96
CA LEU A 24 -26.95 26.49 -7.69
C LEU A 24 -25.92 27.54 -7.27
N LEU A 25 -25.98 28.75 -7.84
CA LEU A 25 -25.09 29.87 -7.51
C LEU A 25 -25.48 30.61 -6.22
N LEU A 26 -26.77 30.69 -5.89
CA LEU A 26 -27.29 31.32 -4.66
C LEU A 26 -27.51 30.33 -3.51
N ARG A 27 -27.08 29.07 -3.62
CA ARG A 27 -27.10 28.16 -2.46
C ARG A 27 -26.17 28.74 -1.38
N PRO A 28 -26.68 29.15 -0.20
CA PRO A 28 -25.83 29.68 0.85
C PRO A 28 -24.84 28.60 1.26
N ARG A 29 -23.56 28.99 1.35
CA ARG A 29 -22.46 28.17 1.87
C ARG A 29 -22.83 27.78 3.30
N ARG A 30 -23.48 26.63 3.48
CA ARG A 30 -23.72 26.05 4.82
C ARG A 30 -22.37 25.57 5.32
N ASP A 31 -21.73 26.40 6.14
CA ASP A 31 -20.43 26.09 6.71
C ASP A 31 -20.50 24.80 7.54
N PRO A 32 -19.78 23.73 7.17
CA PRO A 32 -19.71 22.50 7.94
C PRO A 32 -18.84 22.64 9.21
N LEU A 33 -18.40 23.86 9.56
CA LEU A 33 -17.55 24.11 10.73
C LEU A 33 -18.31 23.91 12.05
N ALA A 34 -19.50 24.49 12.23
CA ALA A 34 -20.21 24.47 13.51
C ALA A 34 -20.61 23.05 13.95
N ALA A 35 -21.01 22.18 13.00
CA ALA A 35 -21.34 20.79 13.28
C ALA A 35 -20.11 19.91 13.57
N ARG A 36 -18.93 20.29 13.04
CA ARG A 36 -17.65 19.64 13.39
C ARG A 36 -17.19 20.06 14.78
N THR A 37 -17.32 21.33 15.15
CA THR A 37 -16.88 21.84 16.46
C THR A 37 -17.63 21.20 17.63
N HIS A 38 -18.96 21.04 17.53
CA HIS A 38 -19.74 20.42 18.61
C HIS A 38 -19.47 18.91 18.76
N ARG A 39 -19.23 18.18 17.66
CA ARG A 39 -18.84 16.75 17.72
C ARG A 39 -17.42 16.57 18.26
N THR A 40 -16.49 17.47 17.94
CA THR A 40 -15.14 17.45 18.53
C THR A 40 -15.15 17.81 20.01
N LEU A 41 -16.01 18.72 20.48
CA LEU A 41 -16.09 19.07 21.91
C LEU A 41 -16.69 17.95 22.76
N GLY A 42 -17.67 17.20 22.25
CA GLY A 42 -18.19 15.99 22.91
C GLY A 42 -17.15 14.86 22.95
N ALA A 43 -16.44 14.62 21.84
CA ALA A 43 -15.37 13.62 21.77
C ALA A 43 -14.12 14.01 22.59
N LEU A 44 -13.89 15.31 22.83
CA LEU A 44 -12.85 15.80 23.74
C LEU A 44 -13.27 15.65 25.20
N HIS A 45 -14.53 15.89 25.56
CA HIS A 45 -15.03 15.59 26.92
C HIS A 45 -14.95 14.09 27.25
N GLU A 46 -15.26 13.23 26.28
CA GLU A 46 -15.14 11.77 26.43
C GLU A 46 -13.66 11.28 26.43
N ARG A 47 -12.74 12.10 25.92
CA ARG A 47 -11.29 11.86 26.04
C ARG A 47 -10.72 12.42 27.35
N LEU A 48 -11.25 13.52 27.86
CA LEU A 48 -10.88 14.08 29.17
C LEU A 48 -11.39 13.22 30.33
N ALA A 49 -12.59 12.64 30.23
CA ALA A 49 -13.07 11.62 31.18
C ALA A 49 -12.21 10.34 31.16
N ARG A 50 -11.58 10.01 30.01
CA ARG A 50 -10.57 8.95 29.90
C ARG A 50 -9.18 9.36 30.40
N ILE A 51 -8.95 10.65 30.67
CA ILE A 51 -7.72 11.17 31.27
C ILE A 51 -7.81 11.15 32.80
N ASP A 52 -8.99 11.20 33.42
CA ASP A 52 -9.15 10.84 34.84
C ASP A 52 -8.83 9.36 35.09
N ALA A 53 -9.15 8.48 34.13
CA ALA A 53 -8.66 7.10 34.11
C ALA A 53 -7.15 6.98 33.77
N ALA A 54 -6.50 8.07 33.35
CA ALA A 54 -5.06 8.15 33.18
C ALA A 54 -4.35 8.70 34.43
N GLN A 55 -5.04 9.38 35.35
CA GLN A 55 -4.47 9.71 36.66
C GLN A 55 -4.30 8.47 37.54
N THR A 56 -5.11 7.43 37.34
CA THR A 56 -4.91 6.10 37.96
C THR A 56 -3.66 5.36 37.45
N ARG A 57 -3.06 5.80 36.33
CA ARG A 57 -1.83 5.19 35.77
C ARG A 57 -0.54 5.55 36.51
N ILE A 58 -0.57 6.52 37.42
CA ILE A 58 0.59 6.80 38.29
C ILE A 58 0.65 5.81 39.46
N GLU A 59 -0.50 5.26 39.89
CA GLU A 59 -0.53 4.20 40.90
C GLU A 59 -0.23 2.80 40.31
N THR A 60 -0.46 2.59 39.00
CA THR A 60 -0.22 1.29 38.35
C THR A 60 1.25 1.05 37.97
N LEU A 61 2.06 2.09 37.80
CA LEU A 61 3.49 1.93 37.49
C LEU A 61 4.27 1.31 38.67
N SER A 62 3.81 1.55 39.89
CA SER A 62 4.33 0.89 41.11
C SER A 62 3.68 -0.47 41.38
N ALA A 63 2.49 -0.75 40.82
CA ALA A 63 1.74 -1.99 41.07
C ALA A 63 2.20 -3.18 40.22
N ASP A 64 2.67 -2.95 38.99
CA ASP A 64 3.17 -4.03 38.11
C ASP A 64 4.47 -4.68 38.62
N VAL A 65 5.19 -4.01 39.52
CA VAL A 65 6.40 -4.54 40.16
C VAL A 65 6.09 -5.46 41.36
N LEU A 66 4.90 -5.35 41.97
CA LEU A 66 4.56 -6.08 43.21
C LEU A 66 3.81 -7.40 42.96
N GLY A 67 3.00 -7.51 41.89
CA GLY A 67 2.27 -8.74 41.55
C GLY A 67 3.10 -9.81 40.82
N LEU A 68 4.32 -9.46 40.37
CA LEU A 68 5.19 -10.33 39.57
C LEU A 68 6.38 -10.93 40.35
N GLN A 69 6.59 -10.54 41.61
CA GLN A 69 7.77 -10.95 42.39
C GLN A 69 7.84 -12.47 42.62
N ASP A 70 6.69 -13.12 42.83
CA ASP A 70 6.62 -14.56 43.07
C ASP A 70 6.91 -15.42 41.81
N ILE A 71 6.51 -14.94 40.62
CA ILE A 71 6.75 -15.63 39.33
C ILE A 71 8.19 -15.36 38.83
N LEU A 72 8.78 -14.22 39.18
CA LEU A 72 10.12 -13.80 38.75
C LEU A 72 11.26 -14.26 39.67
N SER A 73 10.96 -15.03 40.71
CA SER A 73 11.95 -15.61 41.62
C SER A 73 12.98 -16.52 40.91
N ASN A 74 12.58 -17.19 39.82
CA ASN A 74 13.43 -18.11 39.06
C ASN A 74 13.99 -17.47 37.77
N LYS A 75 15.30 -17.55 37.55
CA LYS A 75 16.01 -16.99 36.37
C LYS A 75 15.42 -17.47 35.03
N GLN A 76 14.99 -18.72 34.95
CA GLN A 76 14.36 -19.29 33.75
C GLN A 76 12.98 -18.69 33.49
N ALA A 77 12.17 -18.50 34.54
CA ALA A 77 10.86 -17.87 34.44
C ALA A 77 10.97 -16.40 34.01
N ARG A 78 12.00 -15.68 34.50
CA ARG A 78 12.30 -14.31 34.06
C ARG A 78 12.66 -14.23 32.57
N GLY A 79 13.50 -15.15 32.09
CA GLY A 79 13.83 -15.23 30.66
C GLY A 79 12.59 -15.46 29.80
N ALA A 80 11.77 -16.44 30.18
CA ALA A 80 10.51 -16.74 29.50
C ALA A 80 9.54 -15.55 29.49
N PHE A 81 9.44 -14.80 30.60
CA PHE A 81 8.60 -13.61 30.67
C PHE A 81 9.02 -12.55 29.64
N GLY A 82 10.32 -12.26 29.56
CA GLY A 82 10.86 -11.32 28.57
C GLY A 82 10.59 -11.77 27.13
N GLU A 83 10.77 -13.05 26.84
CA GLU A 83 10.51 -13.63 25.51
C GLU A 83 9.02 -13.58 25.14
N ILE A 84 8.11 -13.90 26.08
CA ILE A 84 6.67 -13.87 25.85
C ILE A 84 6.21 -12.43 25.57
N GLN A 85 6.67 -11.47 26.36
CA GLN A 85 6.30 -10.06 26.18
C GLN A 85 6.84 -9.52 24.85
N LEU A 86 8.08 -9.85 24.49
CA LEU A 86 8.65 -9.49 23.18
C LEU A 86 7.83 -10.11 22.04
N ARG A 87 7.44 -11.38 22.16
CA ARG A 87 6.64 -12.09 21.17
C ARG A 87 5.27 -11.45 20.97
N ASP A 88 4.62 -11.05 22.05
CA ASP A 88 3.32 -10.39 22.01
C ASP A 88 3.40 -9.01 21.31
N ILE A 89 4.40 -8.20 21.65
CA ILE A 89 4.62 -6.87 21.04
C ILE A 89 4.90 -6.99 19.54
N VAL A 90 5.89 -7.80 19.18
CA VAL A 90 6.33 -7.93 17.79
C VAL A 90 5.28 -8.66 16.96
N GLY A 91 4.65 -9.71 17.49
CA GLY A 91 3.63 -10.49 16.79
C GLY A 91 2.34 -9.73 16.51
N ARG A 92 1.99 -8.74 17.32
CA ARG A 92 0.86 -7.83 17.04
C ARG A 92 1.18 -6.77 16.01
N ALA A 93 2.44 -6.34 15.94
CA ALA A 93 2.84 -5.27 15.05
C ALA A 93 3.24 -5.80 13.67
N LEU A 94 4.14 -6.78 13.60
CA LEU A 94 4.69 -7.28 12.34
C LEU A 94 3.98 -8.54 11.85
N PRO A 95 3.90 -8.73 10.52
CA PRO A 95 3.37 -9.95 9.95
C PRO A 95 4.34 -11.12 10.22
N PRO A 96 3.85 -12.37 10.31
CA PRO A 96 4.68 -13.52 10.70
C PRO A 96 5.86 -13.80 9.78
N ASP A 97 5.77 -13.40 8.51
CA ASP A 97 6.84 -13.58 7.51
C ASP A 97 7.98 -12.57 7.66
N ALA A 98 7.75 -11.46 8.37
CA ALA A 98 8.76 -10.44 8.63
C ALA A 98 9.59 -10.73 9.90
N VAL A 99 9.35 -11.86 10.58
CA VAL A 99 9.98 -12.16 11.87
C VAL A 99 10.42 -13.61 11.93
N SER A 100 11.57 -13.88 12.54
CA SER A 100 12.04 -15.22 12.87
C SER A 100 12.45 -15.32 14.33
N TRP A 101 11.86 -16.30 15.02
CA TRP A 101 12.09 -16.54 16.44
C TRP A 101 13.25 -17.52 16.62
N GLN A 102 14.20 -17.20 17.49
CA GLN A 102 15.31 -18.10 17.86
C GLN A 102 16.10 -18.68 16.67
N ALA A 103 16.22 -17.91 15.59
CA ALA A 103 16.97 -18.29 14.40
C ALA A 103 18.47 -18.43 14.71
N THR A 104 19.14 -19.38 14.09
CA THR A 104 20.58 -19.59 14.30
C THR A 104 21.37 -18.78 13.29
N LEU A 105 22.23 -17.88 13.78
CA LEU A 105 23.19 -17.14 12.97
C LEU A 105 24.36 -18.04 12.55
N ARG A 106 25.18 -17.59 11.58
CA ARG A 106 26.34 -18.37 11.08
C ARG A 106 27.35 -18.72 12.16
N ASN A 107 27.45 -17.90 13.21
CA ASN A 107 28.32 -18.15 14.36
C ASN A 107 27.73 -19.14 15.39
N GLY A 108 26.58 -19.76 15.10
CA GLY A 108 25.89 -20.71 16.00
C GLY A 108 25.14 -20.07 17.16
N ARG A 109 25.11 -18.73 17.25
CA ARG A 109 24.34 -18.00 18.28
C ARG A 109 22.89 -17.82 17.84
N ARG A 110 22.00 -17.68 18.81
CA ARG A 110 20.56 -17.57 18.62
C ARG A 110 20.02 -16.37 19.39
N PRO A 111 19.70 -15.25 18.72
CA PRO A 111 18.97 -14.16 19.36
C PRO A 111 17.51 -14.57 19.57
N ASP A 112 16.81 -13.87 20.47
CA ASP A 112 15.40 -14.16 20.76
C ASP A 112 14.50 -13.87 19.55
N CYS A 113 14.78 -12.80 18.81
CA CYS A 113 14.02 -12.36 17.66
C CYS A 113 14.92 -11.76 16.57
N LEU A 114 14.64 -12.12 15.32
CA LEU A 114 15.14 -11.45 14.12
C LEU A 114 13.97 -10.80 13.38
N ILE A 115 14.07 -9.51 13.13
CA ILE A 115 13.14 -8.75 12.30
C ILE A 115 13.76 -8.60 10.90
N HIS A 116 13.11 -9.17 9.89
CA HIS A 116 13.58 -9.11 8.50
C HIS A 116 13.34 -7.73 7.91
N LEU A 117 14.43 -6.99 7.68
CA LEU A 117 14.42 -5.72 6.97
C LEU A 117 14.92 -5.93 5.52
N PRO A 118 14.68 -4.97 4.61
CA PRO A 118 15.07 -5.10 3.21
C PRO A 118 16.58 -5.31 2.98
N ASP A 119 17.41 -4.67 3.79
CA ASP A 119 18.87 -4.72 3.64
C ASP A 119 19.50 -5.87 4.43
N ALA A 120 19.25 -5.90 5.74
CA ALA A 120 19.74 -6.96 6.63
C ALA A 120 18.81 -7.11 7.85
N PRO A 121 18.63 -8.32 8.39
CA PRO A 121 17.77 -8.55 9.55
C PRO A 121 18.29 -7.83 10.80
N MET A 122 17.38 -7.18 11.52
CA MET A 122 17.65 -6.52 12.79
C MET A 122 17.45 -7.50 13.94
N VAL A 123 18.41 -7.54 14.86
CA VAL A 123 18.40 -8.42 16.02
C VAL A 123 17.66 -7.74 17.18
N VAL A 124 16.81 -8.50 17.88
CA VAL A 124 16.22 -8.11 19.16
C VAL A 124 16.46 -9.21 20.18
N ASP A 125 17.04 -8.85 21.33
CA ASP A 125 17.39 -9.78 22.40
C ASP A 125 16.90 -9.21 23.75
N ALA A 126 16.19 -10.04 24.52
CA ALA A 126 15.58 -9.68 25.79
C ALA A 126 16.58 -9.89 26.95
N LYS A 127 16.75 -8.85 27.76
CA LYS A 127 17.64 -8.87 28.93
C LYS A 127 16.96 -8.24 30.13
N PHE A 128 16.93 -8.96 31.24
CA PHE A 128 16.28 -8.52 32.48
C PHE A 128 17.29 -8.44 33.64
N PRO A 129 17.93 -7.28 33.86
CA PRO A 129 18.93 -7.06 34.91
C PRO A 129 18.26 -6.77 36.27
N LEU A 130 17.26 -7.58 36.63
CA LEU A 130 16.38 -7.35 37.78
C LEU A 130 17.14 -7.30 39.10
N GLU A 131 18.03 -8.26 39.35
CA GLU A 131 18.77 -8.36 40.62
C GLU A 131 19.59 -7.09 40.92
N SER A 132 20.31 -6.58 39.92
CA SER A 132 21.09 -5.35 40.07
C SER A 132 20.22 -4.09 40.20
N PHE A 133 19.01 -4.12 39.63
CA PHE A 133 18.04 -3.03 39.74
C PHE A 133 17.37 -3.05 41.13
N GLU A 134 16.96 -4.21 41.62
CA GLU A 134 16.36 -4.37 42.96
C GLU A 134 17.34 -3.94 44.05
N ALA A 135 18.62 -4.31 43.94
CA ALA A 135 19.65 -3.86 44.87
C ALA A 135 19.81 -2.33 44.87
N LEU A 136 19.79 -1.71 43.68
CA LEU A 136 19.84 -0.25 43.53
C LEU A 136 18.59 0.44 44.07
N ALA A 137 17.41 -0.13 43.83
CA ALA A 137 16.14 0.42 44.30
C ALA A 137 15.99 0.31 45.83
N ALA A 138 16.51 -0.77 46.43
CA ALA A 138 16.51 -0.98 47.88
C ALA A 138 17.54 -0.09 48.59
N ASP A 139 18.73 0.07 48.02
CA ASP A 139 19.79 0.94 48.52
C ASP A 139 20.42 1.72 47.35
N PRO A 140 20.09 3.01 47.16
CA PRO A 140 20.60 3.86 46.09
C PRO A 140 22.04 4.34 46.35
N SER A 141 22.90 3.44 46.83
CA SER A 141 24.32 3.68 47.02
C SER A 141 25.07 3.65 45.69
N GLU A 142 26.15 4.44 45.61
CA GLU A 142 27.00 4.49 44.40
C GLU A 142 27.64 3.12 44.09
N ALA A 143 27.76 2.23 45.08
CA ALA A 143 28.18 0.84 44.87
C ALA A 143 27.16 0.05 44.04
N ASN A 144 25.88 0.11 44.40
CA ASN A 144 24.80 -0.55 43.66
C ASN A 144 24.58 0.09 42.28
N ALA A 145 24.74 1.41 42.19
CA ALA A 145 24.65 2.13 40.92
C ALA A 145 25.74 1.66 39.94
N ARG A 146 26.97 1.46 40.43
CA ARG A 146 28.05 0.86 39.62
C ARG A 146 27.74 -0.58 39.20
N ALA A 147 27.20 -1.39 40.10
CA ALA A 147 26.83 -2.78 39.81
C ALA A 147 25.77 -2.85 38.69
N PHE A 148 24.71 -2.03 38.79
CA PHE A 148 23.68 -1.90 37.76
C PHE A 148 24.26 -1.48 36.41
N ARG A 149 25.08 -0.42 36.38
CA ARG A 149 25.77 0.02 35.15
C ARG A 149 26.63 -1.09 34.54
N SER A 150 27.34 -1.85 35.37
CA SER A 150 28.19 -2.96 34.91
C SER A 150 27.36 -4.11 34.33
N ALA A 151 26.23 -4.45 34.94
CA ALA A 151 25.32 -5.48 34.44
C ALA A 151 24.79 -5.13 33.04
N ILE A 152 24.29 -3.90 32.86
CA ILE A 152 23.82 -3.39 31.56
C ILE A 152 24.94 -3.42 30.52
N ARG A 153 26.12 -2.88 30.86
CA ARG A 153 27.27 -2.83 29.95
C ARG A 153 27.68 -4.23 29.46
N THR A 154 27.64 -5.21 30.35
CA THR A 154 27.95 -6.61 30.02
C THR A 154 26.96 -7.14 28.99
N HIS A 155 25.67 -6.83 29.13
CA HIS A 155 24.65 -7.22 28.16
C HIS A 155 24.81 -6.52 26.81
N LEU A 156 25.08 -5.20 26.80
CA LEU A 156 25.32 -4.44 25.57
C LEU A 156 26.49 -5.03 24.76
N ARG A 157 27.64 -5.27 25.43
CA ARG A 157 28.81 -5.88 24.78
C ARG A 157 28.53 -7.29 24.28
N ALA A 158 27.83 -8.11 25.08
CA ALA A 158 27.47 -9.46 24.67
C ALA A 158 26.56 -9.47 23.44
N ILE A 159 25.61 -8.53 23.33
CA ILE A 159 24.74 -8.41 22.15
C ILE A 159 25.55 -7.99 20.93
N HIS A 160 26.41 -6.98 21.08
CA HIS A 160 27.29 -6.52 20.01
C HIS A 160 28.18 -7.65 19.47
N GLU A 161 28.94 -8.31 20.34
CA GLU A 161 29.91 -9.34 19.94
C GLU A 161 29.25 -10.60 19.36
N ARG A 162 28.05 -10.96 19.85
CA ARG A 162 27.39 -12.22 19.46
C ARG A 162 26.48 -12.08 18.26
N TYR A 163 25.92 -10.90 18.02
CA TYR A 163 24.82 -10.76 17.07
C TYR A 163 25.05 -9.71 16.00
N LEU A 164 25.93 -8.72 16.18
CA LEU A 164 26.27 -7.77 15.11
C LEU A 164 27.35 -8.37 14.22
N ILE A 165 26.92 -9.04 13.14
CA ILE A 165 27.78 -9.73 12.18
C ILE A 165 27.72 -8.99 10.83
N PRO A 166 28.84 -8.39 10.38
CA PRO A 166 28.89 -7.68 9.11
C PRO A 166 28.44 -8.55 7.93
N GLY A 167 27.49 -8.05 7.14
CA GLY A 167 26.95 -8.74 5.97
C GLY A 167 25.95 -9.86 6.27
N GLU A 168 25.61 -10.10 7.54
CA GLU A 168 24.56 -11.05 7.96
C GLU A 168 23.44 -10.37 8.73
N THR A 169 23.76 -9.47 9.66
CA THR A 169 22.78 -8.71 10.44
C THR A 169 22.90 -7.21 10.17
N ALA A 170 21.86 -6.46 10.52
CA ALA A 170 21.92 -5.01 10.52
C ALA A 170 23.04 -4.50 11.46
N GLU A 171 23.55 -3.30 11.21
CA GLU A 171 24.53 -2.62 12.07
C GLU A 171 23.95 -2.19 13.42
N ALA A 172 22.61 -2.24 13.54
CA ALA A 172 21.87 -1.90 14.74
C ALA A 172 21.13 -3.12 15.31
N ALA A 173 21.21 -3.29 16.63
CA ALA A 173 20.45 -4.29 17.39
C ALA A 173 19.66 -3.63 18.53
N LEU A 174 18.58 -4.27 18.96
CA LEU A 174 17.75 -3.80 20.08
C LEU A 174 17.96 -4.70 21.30
N MET A 175 18.29 -4.08 22.44
CA MET A 175 18.26 -4.73 23.75
C MET A 175 16.90 -4.44 24.40
N PHE A 176 16.04 -5.45 24.46
CA PHE A 176 14.70 -5.34 25.04
C PHE A 176 14.76 -5.50 26.57
N LEU A 177 14.36 -4.46 27.28
CA LEU A 177 14.22 -4.44 28.74
C LEU A 177 12.73 -4.63 29.07
N PRO A 178 12.31 -5.77 29.65
CA PRO A 178 10.89 -6.08 29.87
C PRO A 178 10.23 -5.29 31.02
N SER A 179 10.86 -4.21 31.47
CA SER A 179 10.40 -3.33 32.55
C SER A 179 10.63 -1.87 32.17
N GLU A 180 9.56 -1.07 32.20
CA GLU A 180 9.62 0.38 32.00
C GLU A 180 10.45 1.05 33.10
N ALA A 181 10.39 0.54 34.34
CA ALA A 181 11.12 1.10 35.48
C ALA A 181 12.65 0.99 35.28
N ILE A 182 13.12 -0.17 34.82
CA ILE A 182 14.56 -0.37 34.52
C ILE A 182 15.01 0.55 33.39
N PHE A 183 14.19 0.68 32.34
CA PHE A 183 14.50 1.56 31.22
C PHE A 183 14.56 3.03 31.66
N ALA A 184 13.61 3.48 32.48
CA ALA A 184 13.55 4.83 33.00
C ALA A 184 14.77 5.14 33.89
N GLU A 185 15.11 4.25 34.82
CA GLU A 185 16.30 4.38 35.68
C GLU A 185 17.59 4.51 34.86
N LEU A 186 17.75 3.65 33.85
CA LEU A 186 18.90 3.66 32.95
C LEU A 186 19.04 5.00 32.21
N HIS A 187 17.94 5.56 31.69
CA HIS A 187 17.99 6.80 30.91
C HIS A 187 18.06 8.06 31.78
N ALA A 188 17.47 8.04 32.98
CA ALA A 188 17.46 9.18 33.89
C ALA A 188 18.82 9.35 34.59
N HIS A 189 19.43 8.26 35.05
CA HIS A 189 20.59 8.34 35.95
C HIS A 189 21.89 7.75 35.37
N HIS A 190 21.82 7.04 34.25
CA HIS A 190 22.95 6.27 33.71
C HIS A 190 23.21 6.51 32.21
N GLY A 191 23.02 7.76 31.75
CA GLY A 191 23.21 8.14 30.35
C GLY A 191 24.61 7.90 29.75
N VAL A 192 25.64 7.65 30.57
CA VAL A 192 26.95 7.19 30.08
C VAL A 192 26.85 5.79 29.46
N VAL A 193 26.16 4.86 30.12
CA VAL A 193 25.99 3.48 29.62
C VAL A 193 25.09 3.45 28.39
N VAL A 194 24.09 4.34 28.35
CA VAL A 194 23.23 4.51 27.17
C VAL A 194 24.07 4.95 25.95
N ARG A 195 24.97 5.93 26.12
CA ARG A 195 25.90 6.35 25.05
C ARG A 195 26.84 5.24 24.60
N GLU A 196 27.40 4.48 25.53
CA GLU A 196 28.20 3.30 25.16
C GLU A 196 27.40 2.29 24.34
N GLY A 197 26.10 2.11 24.64
CA GLY A 197 25.20 1.29 23.83
C GLY A 197 25.06 1.82 22.40
N PHE A 198 24.85 3.12 22.24
CA PHE A 198 24.81 3.78 20.93
C PHE A 198 26.11 3.56 20.13
N ASP A 199 27.28 3.72 20.77
CA ASP A 199 28.58 3.52 20.12
C ASP A 199 28.81 2.05 19.69
N LEU A 200 28.19 1.10 20.41
CA LEU A 200 28.20 -0.32 20.07
C LEU A 200 27.12 -0.72 19.04
N GLY A 201 26.27 0.21 18.58
CA GLY A 201 25.14 -0.11 17.71
C GLY A 201 24.02 -0.90 18.41
N VAL A 202 23.96 -0.87 19.75
CA VAL A 202 22.95 -1.58 20.54
C VAL A 202 22.05 -0.58 21.28
N PHE A 203 20.79 -0.52 20.86
CA PHE A 203 19.80 0.41 21.38
C PHE A 203 18.92 -0.26 22.42
N THR A 204 18.85 0.32 23.62
CA THR A 204 17.96 -0.19 24.66
C THR A 204 16.53 0.25 24.41
N VAL A 205 15.57 -0.65 24.57
CA VAL A 205 14.14 -0.36 24.38
C VAL A 205 13.30 -1.00 25.50
N SER A 206 12.31 -0.26 25.99
CA SER A 206 11.25 -0.77 26.89
C SER A 206 10.06 -1.32 26.10
N PRO A 207 9.03 -1.92 26.74
CA PRO A 207 7.81 -2.35 26.05
C PRO A 207 7.17 -1.27 25.18
N THR A 208 7.02 -0.06 25.70
CA THR A 208 6.40 1.07 24.99
C THR A 208 7.29 1.56 23.84
N THR A 209 8.59 1.65 24.09
CA THR A 209 9.56 2.10 23.07
C THR A 209 9.70 1.07 21.95
N CYS A 210 9.73 -0.23 22.31
CA CYS A 210 9.75 -1.34 21.36
C CYS A 210 8.50 -1.33 20.47
N MET A 211 7.30 -1.15 21.04
CA MET A 211 6.08 -0.98 20.26
C MET A 211 6.20 0.17 19.25
N ALA A 212 6.77 1.31 19.65
CA ALA A 212 6.95 2.45 18.75
C ALA A 212 7.93 2.12 17.62
N VAL A 213 9.11 1.56 17.94
CA VAL A 213 10.13 1.17 16.96
C VAL A 213 9.57 0.15 15.97
N VAL A 214 8.96 -0.92 16.46
CA VAL A 214 8.42 -1.99 15.62
C VAL A 214 7.27 -1.48 14.72
N ASN A 215 6.43 -0.56 15.22
CA ASN A 215 5.40 0.08 14.38
C ASN A 215 6.00 0.95 13.27
N THR A 216 7.11 1.64 13.54
CA THR A 216 7.84 2.38 12.51
C THR A 216 8.45 1.42 11.48
N LEU A 217 9.07 0.33 11.92
CA LEU A 217 9.60 -0.71 11.03
C LEU A 217 8.51 -1.32 10.14
N ARG A 218 7.31 -1.55 10.70
CA ARG A 218 6.15 -2.01 9.92
C ARG A 218 5.79 -1.06 8.79
N ALA A 219 5.83 0.25 9.04
CA ALA A 219 5.53 1.25 8.01
C ALA A 219 6.56 1.20 6.88
N VAL A 220 7.84 1.05 7.21
CA VAL A 220 8.94 0.90 6.24
C VAL A 220 8.76 -0.38 5.41
N LEU A 221 8.46 -1.51 6.04
CA LEU A 221 8.23 -2.78 5.36
C LEU A 221 7.02 -2.73 4.41
N ARG A 222 5.95 -2.04 4.83
CA ARG A 222 4.78 -1.83 3.98
C ARG A 222 5.11 -0.98 2.76
N ASP A 223 5.91 0.07 2.93
CA ASP A 223 6.35 0.92 1.82
C ASP A 223 7.19 0.12 0.80
N HIS A 224 8.13 -0.70 1.28
CA HIS A 224 8.92 -1.59 0.42
C HIS A 224 8.05 -2.56 -0.38
N ARG A 225 7.12 -3.27 0.28
CA ARG A 225 6.19 -4.20 -0.39
C ARG A 225 5.33 -3.48 -1.44
N MET A 226 4.90 -2.25 -1.15
CA MET A 226 4.12 -1.44 -2.09
C MET A 226 4.95 -1.06 -3.33
N ARG A 227 6.24 -0.71 -3.15
CA ARG A 227 7.15 -0.40 -4.26
C ARG A 227 7.42 -1.60 -5.15
N ASP A 228 7.56 -2.78 -4.57
CA ASP A 228 7.76 -4.03 -5.32
C ASP A 228 6.53 -4.39 -6.13
N ALA A 229 5.34 -4.35 -5.51
CA ALA A 229 4.07 -4.55 -6.20
C ALA A 229 3.85 -3.53 -7.35
N ALA A 230 4.21 -2.27 -7.14
CA ALA A 230 4.13 -1.24 -8.18
C ALA A 230 5.10 -1.50 -9.35
N ARG A 231 6.30 -2.04 -9.08
CA ARG A 231 7.26 -2.45 -10.09
C ARG A 231 6.72 -3.60 -10.95
N ASP A 232 6.12 -4.59 -10.31
CA ASP A 232 5.51 -5.71 -11.02
C ASP A 232 4.31 -5.27 -11.83
N LEU A 233 3.44 -4.42 -11.28
CA LEU A 233 2.31 -3.84 -12.03
C LEU A 233 2.78 -3.05 -13.25
N ARG A 234 3.82 -2.23 -13.12
CA ARG A 234 4.42 -1.50 -14.25
C ARG A 234 4.91 -2.44 -15.35
N ARG A 235 5.53 -3.57 -14.99
CA ARG A 235 5.94 -4.59 -15.96
C ARG A 235 4.75 -5.17 -16.71
N HIS A 236 3.69 -5.54 -16.00
CA HIS A 236 2.47 -6.08 -16.62
C HIS A 236 1.75 -5.06 -17.51
N LEU A 237 1.71 -3.79 -17.10
CA LEU A 237 1.17 -2.71 -17.94
C LEU A 237 1.96 -2.52 -19.24
N GLY A 238 3.29 -2.67 -19.20
CA GLY A 238 4.13 -2.62 -20.40
C GLY A 238 3.80 -3.75 -21.39
N LEU A 239 3.59 -4.97 -20.89
CA LEU A 239 3.16 -6.10 -21.72
C LEU A 239 1.77 -5.84 -22.34
N LEU A 240 0.82 -5.35 -21.53
CA LEU A 240 -0.51 -5.02 -22.02
C LEU A 240 -0.50 -3.93 -23.09
N GLN A 241 0.37 -2.92 -22.98
CA GLN A 241 0.54 -1.90 -24.01
C GLN A 241 1.03 -2.49 -25.34
N GLN A 242 1.93 -3.49 -25.29
CA GLN A 242 2.40 -4.21 -26.49
C GLN A 242 1.25 -4.99 -27.14
N ASP A 243 0.45 -5.68 -26.34
CA ASP A 243 -0.72 -6.43 -26.83
C ASP A 243 -1.74 -5.49 -27.50
N VAL A 244 -2.02 -4.34 -26.89
CA VAL A 244 -2.92 -3.33 -27.48
C VAL A 244 -2.36 -2.80 -28.81
N ALA A 245 -1.05 -2.54 -28.90
CA ALA A 245 -0.43 -2.09 -30.14
C ALA A 245 -0.58 -3.13 -31.27
N LEU A 246 -0.44 -4.43 -30.95
CA LEU A 246 -0.63 -5.51 -31.90
C LEU A 246 -2.08 -5.58 -32.42
N VAL A 247 -3.06 -5.42 -31.53
CA VAL A 247 -4.49 -5.38 -31.91
C VAL A 247 -4.79 -4.19 -32.84
N VAL A 248 -4.20 -3.02 -32.57
CA VAL A 248 -4.33 -1.84 -33.44
C VAL A 248 -3.73 -2.12 -34.82
N GLU A 249 -2.55 -2.73 -34.89
CA GLU A 249 -1.89 -3.10 -36.15
C GLU A 249 -2.74 -4.11 -36.95
N TRP A 250 -3.27 -5.14 -36.30
CA TRP A 250 -4.15 -6.13 -36.95
C TRP A 250 -5.44 -5.50 -37.46
N THR A 251 -6.02 -4.57 -36.70
CA THR A 251 -7.22 -3.84 -37.10
C THR A 251 -6.93 -2.98 -38.34
N ALA A 252 -5.78 -2.29 -38.38
CA ALA A 252 -5.37 -1.51 -39.55
C ALA A 252 -5.19 -2.38 -40.80
N LYS A 253 -4.55 -3.55 -40.67
CA LYS A 253 -4.42 -4.53 -41.76
C LYS A 253 -5.79 -5.03 -42.24
N LEU A 254 -6.70 -5.30 -41.31
CA LEU A 254 -8.06 -5.74 -41.64
C LEU A 254 -8.84 -4.67 -42.43
N VAL A 255 -8.76 -3.41 -42.01
CA VAL A 255 -9.38 -2.28 -42.75
C VAL A 255 -8.82 -2.20 -44.17
N ALA A 256 -7.50 -2.30 -44.34
CA ALA A 256 -6.87 -2.26 -45.67
C ALA A 256 -7.36 -3.41 -46.58
N HIS A 257 -7.52 -4.63 -46.03
CA HIS A 257 -8.07 -5.77 -46.76
C HIS A 257 -9.55 -5.57 -47.13
N MET A 258 -10.36 -4.98 -46.24
CA MET A 258 -11.76 -4.68 -46.51
C MET A 258 -11.92 -3.62 -47.61
N ASP A 259 -11.06 -2.59 -47.62
CA ASP A 259 -11.05 -1.58 -48.68
C ASP A 259 -10.61 -2.16 -50.02
N GLN A 260 -9.71 -3.15 -50.01
CA GLN A 260 -9.36 -3.88 -51.22
C GLN A 260 -10.55 -4.72 -51.72
N ALA A 261 -11.17 -5.51 -50.85
CA ALA A 261 -12.34 -6.30 -51.20
C ALA A 261 -13.50 -5.44 -51.72
N ARG A 262 -13.71 -4.25 -51.14
CA ARG A 262 -14.71 -3.29 -51.61
C ARG A 262 -14.41 -2.79 -53.03
N ARG A 263 -13.15 -2.44 -53.32
CA ARG A 263 -12.73 -2.04 -54.68
C ARG A 263 -12.94 -3.17 -55.69
N ASP A 264 -12.66 -4.40 -55.30
CA ASP A 264 -12.87 -5.57 -56.16
C ASP A 264 -14.38 -5.77 -56.45
N LEU A 265 -15.24 -5.60 -55.44
CA LEU A 265 -16.70 -5.63 -55.60
C LEU A 265 -17.22 -4.53 -56.53
N ASP A 266 -16.74 -3.28 -56.38
CA ASP A 266 -17.11 -2.17 -57.25
C ASP A 266 -16.69 -2.43 -58.73
N GLY A 267 -15.51 -3.05 -58.91
CA GLY A 267 -15.04 -3.50 -60.21
C GLY A 267 -15.94 -4.56 -60.85
N ILE A 268 -16.36 -5.56 -60.07
CA ILE A 268 -17.31 -6.60 -60.50
C ILE A 268 -18.66 -6.00 -60.88
N ALA A 269 -19.20 -5.08 -60.07
CA ALA A 269 -20.46 -4.39 -60.35
C ALA A 269 -20.39 -3.63 -61.68
N THR A 270 -19.34 -2.83 -61.89
CA THR A 270 -19.12 -2.07 -63.14
C THR A 270 -18.99 -3.00 -64.36
N ALA A 271 -18.25 -4.11 -64.22
CA ALA A 271 -18.12 -5.09 -65.29
C ALA A 271 -19.47 -5.74 -65.64
N SER A 272 -20.29 -6.03 -64.62
CA SER A 272 -21.62 -6.61 -64.77
C SER A 272 -22.57 -5.66 -65.49
N GLU A 273 -22.57 -4.36 -65.15
CA GLU A 273 -23.33 -3.33 -65.87
C GLU A 273 -22.92 -3.22 -67.34
N ARG A 274 -21.61 -3.23 -67.63
CA ARG A 274 -21.10 -3.22 -69.02
C ARG A 274 -21.50 -4.47 -69.80
N LEU A 275 -21.56 -5.62 -69.14
CA LEU A 275 -22.03 -6.88 -69.72
C LEU A 275 -23.54 -6.82 -70.01
N ALA A 276 -24.34 -6.36 -69.06
CA ALA A 276 -25.78 -6.16 -69.23
C ALA A 276 -26.08 -5.18 -70.38
N GLY A 277 -25.35 -4.05 -70.46
CA GLY A 277 -25.50 -3.09 -71.56
C GLY A 277 -25.10 -3.65 -72.92
N ARG A 278 -24.09 -4.53 -72.98
CA ARG A 278 -23.72 -5.25 -74.22
C ARG A 278 -24.77 -6.28 -74.61
N ALA A 279 -25.30 -7.03 -73.65
CA ALA A 279 -26.38 -7.99 -73.89
C ALA A 279 -27.65 -7.29 -74.43
N ALA A 280 -28.06 -6.18 -73.82
CA ALA A 280 -29.21 -5.40 -74.28
C ALA A 280 -29.03 -4.85 -75.71
N ARG A 281 -27.81 -4.44 -76.09
CA ARG A 281 -27.50 -4.03 -77.47
C ARG A 281 -27.58 -5.18 -78.46
N LEU A 282 -27.14 -6.38 -78.07
CA LEU A 282 -27.24 -7.57 -78.91
C LEU A 282 -28.71 -7.95 -79.16
N GLU A 283 -29.55 -7.93 -78.11
CA GLU A 283 -31.00 -8.13 -78.26
C GLU A 283 -31.64 -7.08 -79.19
N THR A 284 -31.21 -5.82 -79.09
CA THR A 284 -31.74 -4.75 -79.98
C THR A 284 -31.30 -4.94 -81.44
N MET A 285 -30.08 -5.43 -81.68
CA MET A 285 -29.56 -5.70 -83.03
C MET A 285 -30.20 -6.93 -83.68
N GLU A 286 -30.55 -7.96 -82.91
CA GLU A 286 -31.31 -9.11 -83.43
C GLU A 286 -32.73 -8.72 -83.85
N ILE A 287 -33.37 -7.79 -83.14
CA ILE A 287 -34.71 -7.28 -83.49
C ILE A 287 -34.68 -6.42 -84.77
N GLU A 288 -33.57 -5.74 -85.07
CA GLU A 288 -33.45 -4.92 -86.29
C GLU A 288 -33.08 -5.75 -87.53
N ALA A 289 -32.41 -6.90 -87.35
CA ALA A 289 -32.12 -7.86 -88.42
C ALA A 289 -33.33 -8.69 -88.87
N ASP A 290 -34.37 -8.79 -88.03
CA ASP A 290 -35.62 -9.53 -88.32
C ASP A 290 -36.73 -8.65 -88.95
N ARG A 291 -36.42 -7.39 -89.33
CA ARG A 291 -37.36 -6.57 -90.11
C ARG A 291 -37.41 -7.08 -91.57
N PRO A 292 -38.59 -7.47 -92.09
CA PRO A 292 -38.68 -8.00 -93.45
C PRO A 292 -38.38 -6.90 -94.48
N VAL A 293 -37.38 -7.15 -95.33
CA VAL A 293 -37.05 -6.29 -96.47
C VAL A 293 -38.24 -6.34 -97.46
N PRO A 294 -38.87 -5.20 -97.82
CA PRO A 294 -39.99 -5.20 -98.75
C PRO A 294 -39.51 -5.64 -100.14
N ARG A 295 -40.04 -6.77 -100.60
CA ARG A 295 -39.73 -7.37 -101.90
C ARG A 295 -40.37 -6.52 -103.01
N VAL A 296 -39.56 -5.69 -103.67
CA VAL A 296 -40.00 -4.91 -104.85
C VAL A 296 -40.20 -5.86 -106.03
N ILE A 297 -41.45 -6.22 -106.32
CA ILE A 297 -41.81 -6.95 -107.54
C ILE A 297 -41.95 -5.93 -108.67
N ARG A 298 -40.94 -5.85 -109.54
CA ARG A 298 -41.02 -5.17 -110.84
C ARG A 298 -42.03 -5.91 -111.73
N ARG A 299 -43.10 -5.24 -112.15
CA ARG A 299 -43.93 -5.66 -113.29
C ARG A 299 -43.11 -5.50 -114.58
N ALA A 300 -42.96 -6.59 -115.34
CA ALA A 300 -42.61 -6.55 -116.75
C ALA A 300 -43.86 -6.83 -117.57
N SER A 301 -43.96 -6.10 -118.67
CA SER A 301 -45.11 -5.93 -119.55
C SER A 301 -45.33 -7.10 -120.52
N VAL A 302 -46.59 -7.17 -120.99
CA VAL A 302 -47.19 -7.92 -122.11
C VAL A 302 -47.70 -9.32 -121.78
#